data_AF-A0A0R2AM38-F1
#
_entry.id   AF-A0A0R2AM38-F1
#
_cell.length_a   1.000
_cell.length_b   1.000
_cell.length_c   1.000
_cell.angle_alpha   90.00
_cell.angle_beta   90.00
_cell.angle_gamma   90.00
#
_symmetry.space_group_name_H-M   'P 1'
#
loop_
_entity.id
_entity.type
_entity.pdbx_description
1 polymer ?
#
loop_
_entity_poly.entity_id
_entity_poly.type
_entity_poly.pdbx_seq_one_letter_code
_entity_poly.pdbx_strand_id
1 'polypeptide(L)'
;MKYRYKILIQIAVLFFPFWLIIDGFIGLLVGNPFHPDVAIILGLLMTGIICLFNIVAFIIKLNSIGWHNIHFYHKFFFFFYVLLAVPSFIAWAPFL
;
A
#
# COMPACT_ATOMS: atom_id res chain seq x y z
N MET A 1 3.92 -19.52 11.65
CA MET A 1 2.68 -18.98 11.05
C MET A 1 2.59 -19.37 9.58
N LYS A 2 1.50 -20.00 9.13
CA LYS A 2 1.36 -20.47 7.73
C LYS A 2 1.21 -19.28 6.76
N TYR A 3 1.73 -19.40 5.53
CA TYR A 3 1.72 -18.32 4.51
C TYR A 3 0.34 -17.69 4.27
N ARG A 4 -0.71 -18.51 4.28
CA ARG A 4 -2.12 -18.08 4.20
C ARG A 4 -2.48 -16.97 5.18
N TYR A 5 -2.01 -17.02 6.43
CA TYR A 5 -2.32 -15.97 7.40
C TYR A 5 -1.56 -14.67 7.12
N LYS A 6 -0.35 -14.75 6.55
CA LYS A 6 0.41 -13.54 6.17
C LYS A 6 -0.29 -12.80 5.03
N ILE A 7 -0.81 -13.55 4.04
CA ILE A 7 -1.60 -12.96 2.94
C ILE A 7 -2.84 -12.26 3.49
N LEU A 8 -3.59 -12.92 4.39
CA LEU A 8 -4.79 -12.34 5.00
C LEU A 8 -4.47 -11.04 5.74
N ILE A 9 -3.34 -10.96 6.45
CA ILE A 9 -2.90 -9.72 7.10
C ILE A 9 -2.65 -8.63 6.06
N GLN A 10 -1.94 -8.93 4.96
CA GLN A 10 -1.68 -7.91 3.93
C GLN A 10 -2.96 -7.41 3.27
N ILE A 11 -3.93 -8.30 3.03
CA ILE A 11 -5.25 -7.93 2.53
C ILE A 11 -5.98 -7.04 3.55
N ALA A 12 -6.01 -7.44 4.82
CA ALA A 12 -6.70 -6.68 5.87
C ALA A 12 -6.11 -5.27 6.06
N VAL A 13 -4.77 -5.15 6.02
CA VAL A 13 -4.07 -3.87 6.17
C VAL A 13 -4.36 -2.94 4.99
N LEU A 14 -4.44 -3.48 3.78
CA LEU A 14 -4.71 -2.68 2.57
C LEU A 14 -6.21 -2.46 2.32
N PHE A 15 -7.09 -3.24 2.95
CA PHE A 15 -8.53 -3.17 2.69
C PHE A 15 -9.07 -1.76 2.88
N PHE A 16 -8.79 -1.11 4.00
CA PHE A 16 -9.35 0.20 4.31
C PHE A 16 -8.84 1.32 3.37
N PRO A 17 -7.53 1.48 3.12
CA PRO A 17 -7.04 2.43 2.12
C PRO A 17 -7.64 2.21 0.72
N PHE A 18 -7.72 0.95 0.27
CA PHE A 18 -8.30 0.65 -1.04
C PHE A 18 -9.81 0.92 -1.08
N TRP A 19 -10.53 0.62 0.01
CA TRP A 19 -11.94 0.92 0.12
C TRP A 19 -12.20 2.43 0.00
N LEU A 20 -11.40 3.28 0.66
CA LEU A 20 -11.49 4.74 0.52
C LEU A 20 -11.25 5.21 -0.92
N ILE A 21 -10.25 4.64 -1.61
CA ILE A 21 -9.95 4.97 -3.01
C ILE A 21 -11.14 4.61 -3.90
N ILE A 22 -11.68 3.40 -3.74
CA ILE A 22 -12.80 2.91 -4.53
C ILE A 22 -14.06 3.75 -4.27
N ASP A 23 -14.38 4.02 -3.00
CA ASP A 23 -15.53 4.84 -2.63
C ASP A 23 -15.43 6.26 -3.19
N GLY A 24 -14.25 6.87 -3.13
CA GLY A 24 -13.98 8.16 -3.76
C GLY A 24 -14.15 8.13 -5.28
N PHE A 25 -13.65 7.09 -5.98
CA PHE A 25 -13.88 6.97 -7.42
C PHE A 25 -15.37 6.81 -7.77
N ILE A 26 -16.12 6.02 -7.00
CA ILE A 26 -17.58 5.90 -7.16
C ILE A 26 -18.26 7.25 -6.95
N GLY A 27 -17.87 7.99 -5.90
CA GLY A 27 -18.37 9.33 -5.62
C GLY A 27 -18.13 10.31 -6.77
N LEU A 28 -16.94 10.28 -7.39
CA LEU A 28 -16.65 11.09 -8.58
C LEU A 28 -17.55 10.72 -9.77
N LEU A 29 -17.76 9.44 -10.02
CA LEU A 29 -18.57 8.96 -11.15
C LEU A 29 -20.05 9.34 -11.03
N VAL A 30 -20.58 9.42 -9.81
CA VAL A 30 -21.98 9.77 -9.54
C VAL A 30 -22.16 11.29 -9.34
N GLY A 31 -21.08 12.08 -9.45
CA GLY A 31 -21.14 13.54 -9.29
C GLY A 31 -21.44 13.97 -7.86
N ASN A 32 -20.98 13.20 -6.88
CA ASN A 32 -21.19 13.49 -5.47
C ASN A 32 -20.53 14.85 -5.10
N PRO A 33 -21.27 15.83 -4.56
CA PRO A 33 -20.71 17.13 -4.19
C PRO A 33 -19.85 17.09 -2.92
N PHE A 34 -19.84 15.99 -2.16
CA PHE A 34 -19.09 15.86 -0.90
C PHE A 34 -17.60 15.53 -1.10
N HIS A 35 -16.92 16.21 -2.02
CA HIS A 35 -15.47 16.12 -2.23
C HIS A 35 -14.89 14.68 -2.23
N PRO A 36 -15.35 13.82 -3.15
CA PRO A 36 -14.90 12.43 -3.23
C PRO A 36 -13.39 12.30 -3.53
N ASP A 37 -12.76 13.35 -4.08
CA ASP A 37 -11.32 13.48 -4.27
C ASP A 37 -10.53 13.40 -2.95
N VAL A 38 -11.09 13.90 -1.85
CA VAL A 38 -10.44 13.83 -0.52
C VAL A 38 -10.32 12.39 -0.05
N ALA A 39 -11.32 11.54 -0.29
CA ALA A 39 -11.28 10.12 0.07
C ALA A 39 -10.19 9.37 -0.73
N ILE A 40 -10.07 9.69 -2.04
CA ILE A 40 -9.02 9.13 -2.90
C ILE A 40 -7.63 9.53 -2.38
N ILE A 41 -7.43 10.83 -2.14
CA ILE A 41 -6.14 11.35 -1.63
C ILE A 41 -5.83 10.68 -0.29
N LEU A 42 -6.77 10.63 0.65
CA LEU A 42 -6.55 10.03 1.96
C LEU A 42 -6.16 8.55 1.85
N GLY A 43 -6.86 7.78 1.02
CA GLY A 43 -6.53 6.37 0.77
C GLY A 43 -5.15 6.19 0.13
N LEU A 44 -4.77 7.06 -0.82
CA LEU A 44 -3.42 7.06 -1.41
C LEU A 44 -2.34 7.40 -0.38
N LEU A 45 -2.55 8.41 0.47
CA LEU A 45 -1.58 8.80 1.50
C LEU A 45 -1.36 7.67 2.52
N MET A 46 -2.44 7.06 3.02
CA MET A 46 -2.38 5.91 3.93
C MET A 46 -1.64 4.73 3.30
N THR A 47 -1.92 4.45 2.02
CA THR A 47 -1.24 3.39 1.27
C THR A 47 0.28 3.61 1.23
N GLY A 48 0.73 4.86 1.11
CA GLY A 48 2.15 5.22 1.11
C GLY A 48 2.87 4.86 2.38
N ILE A 49 2.26 5.19 3.52
CA ILE A 49 2.81 4.87 4.84
C ILE A 49 2.96 3.34 5.00
N ILE A 50 1.93 2.59 4.59
CA ILE A 50 1.93 1.13 4.64
C ILE A 50 3.02 0.54 3.73
N CYS A 51 3.14 1.05 2.50
CA CYS A 51 4.17 0.62 1.57
C CYS A 51 5.57 0.90 2.12
N LEU A 52 5.81 2.12 2.61
CA LEU A 52 7.11 2.54 3.14
C LEU A 52 7.53 1.68 4.32
N PHE A 53 6.62 1.40 5.26
CA PHE A 53 6.90 0.50 6.38
C PHE A 53 7.31 -0.90 5.91
N ASN A 54 6.56 -1.49 4.97
CA ASN A 54 6.85 -2.83 4.46
C ASN A 54 8.15 -2.89 3.64
N ILE A 55 8.45 -1.84 2.86
CA ILE A 55 9.69 -1.71 2.09
C ILE A 55 10.89 -1.62 3.04
N VAL A 56 10.83 -0.75 4.06
CA VAL A 56 11.91 -0.63 5.06
C VAL A 56 12.10 -1.94 5.81
N ALA A 57 11.02 -2.59 6.25
CA ALA A 57 11.10 -3.89 6.92
C ALA A 57 11.74 -4.96 6.02
N PHE A 58 11.45 -4.96 4.71
CA PHE A 58 12.09 -5.85 3.75
C PHE A 58 13.58 -5.54 3.58
N ILE A 59 13.97 -4.26 3.50
CA ILE A 59 15.37 -3.85 3.38
C ILE A 59 16.18 -4.30 4.61
N ILE A 60 15.64 -4.12 5.82
CA ILE A 60 16.27 -4.60 7.06
C ILE A 60 16.45 -6.14 7.00
N LYS A 61 15.44 -6.86 6.51
CA LYS A 61 15.53 -8.31 6.32
C LYS A 61 16.56 -8.70 5.27
N LEU A 62 16.64 -7.93 4.18
CA LEU A 62 17.64 -8.12 3.12
C LEU A 62 19.06 -7.98 3.65
N ASN A 63 19.31 -6.97 4.47
CA ASN A 63 20.63 -6.71 5.07
C ASN A 63 21.03 -7.76 6.12
N SER A 64 20.07 -8.38 6.81
CA SER A 64 20.37 -9.33 7.90
C SER A 64 20.61 -10.77 7.43
N ILE A 65 19.84 -11.26 6.45
CA ILE A 65 19.94 -12.66 6.00
C ILE A 65 20.36 -12.81 4.53
N GLY A 66 20.43 -11.72 3.77
CA GLY A 66 20.81 -11.72 2.35
C GLY A 66 19.69 -12.14 1.40
N TRP A 67 19.80 -11.73 0.13
CA TRP A 67 18.75 -11.92 -0.89
C TRP A 67 18.38 -13.39 -1.13
N HIS A 68 19.37 -14.28 -1.11
CA HIS A 68 19.20 -15.68 -1.50
C HIS A 68 18.43 -16.49 -0.44
N ASN A 69 18.55 -16.09 0.84
CA ASN A 69 17.90 -16.76 1.95
C ASN A 69 16.46 -16.26 2.21
N ILE A 70 16.00 -15.24 1.48
CA ILE A 70 14.64 -14.73 1.60
C ILE A 70 13.67 -15.57 0.75
N HIS A 71 12.63 -16.09 1.39
CA HIS A 71 11.53 -16.79 0.72
C HIS A 71 10.85 -15.92 -0.35
N PHE A 72 10.46 -16.57 -1.46
CA PHE A 72 9.77 -15.95 -2.59
C PHE A 72 8.58 -15.07 -2.19
N TYR A 73 7.78 -15.51 -1.21
CA TYR A 73 6.68 -14.72 -0.64
C TYR A 73 7.07 -13.27 -0.31
N HIS A 74 8.19 -13.09 0.40
CA HIS A 74 8.61 -11.75 0.82
C HIS A 74 9.11 -10.91 -0.35
N LYS A 75 9.75 -11.54 -1.35
CA LYS A 75 10.20 -10.86 -2.58
C LYS A 75 9.01 -10.38 -3.40
N PHE A 76 8.00 -11.23 -3.59
CA PHE A 76 6.77 -10.87 -4.30
C PHE A 76 6.09 -9.65 -3.66
N PHE A 77 5.89 -9.69 -2.34
CA PHE A 77 5.27 -8.57 -1.64
C PHE A 77 6.12 -7.30 -1.66
N PHE A 78 7.46 -7.42 -1.63
CA PHE A 78 8.33 -6.25 -1.81
C PHE A 78 8.08 -5.54 -3.13
N PHE A 79 8.09 -6.28 -4.26
CA PHE A 79 7.81 -5.67 -5.56
C PHE A 79 6.39 -5.11 -5.65
N PHE A 80 5.41 -5.81 -5.07
CA PHE A 80 4.03 -5.31 -4.98
C PHE A 80 3.96 -3.97 -4.22
N TYR A 81 4.61 -3.85 -3.07
CA TYR A 81 4.62 -2.59 -2.30
C TYR A 81 5.42 -1.49 -2.98
N VAL A 82 6.53 -1.81 -3.66
CA VAL A 82 7.29 -0.82 -4.45
C VAL A 82 6.43 -0.25 -5.58
N LEU A 83 5.71 -1.12 -6.31
CA LEU A 83 4.80 -0.68 -7.38
C LEU A 83 3.69 0.22 -6.83
N LEU A 84 3.08 -0.18 -5.71
CA LEU A 84 1.99 0.57 -5.08
C LEU A 84 2.45 1.88 -4.45
N ALA A 85 3.72 1.99 -4.06
CA ALA A 85 4.29 3.21 -3.50
C ALA A 85 4.38 4.34 -4.54
N VAL A 86 4.51 4.04 -5.84
CA VAL A 86 4.65 5.05 -6.89
C VAL A 86 3.49 6.05 -6.93
N PRO A 87 2.22 5.64 -7.13
CA PRO A 87 1.10 6.58 -7.14
C PRO A 87 0.91 7.28 -5.79
N SER A 88 1.25 6.60 -4.69
CA SER A 88 1.16 7.19 -3.37
C SER A 88 2.19 8.32 -3.17
N PHE A 89 3.45 8.13 -3.54
CA PHE A 89 4.45 9.18 -3.43
C PHE A 89 4.15 10.38 -4.33
N ILE A 90 3.57 10.15 -5.50
CA ILE A 90 3.05 11.24 -6.34
C ILE A 90 1.97 12.03 -5.60
N ALA A 91 1.04 11.35 -4.91
CA ALA A 91 0.02 12.00 -4.09
C ALA A 91 0.58 12.75 -2.87
N TRP A 92 1.74 12.32 -2.34
CA TRP A 92 2.44 13.01 -1.26
C TRP A 92 3.18 14.27 -1.72
N ALA A 93 3.54 14.38 -3.00
CA ALA A 93 4.39 15.46 -3.51
C ALA A 93 3.92 16.89 -3.19
N PRO A 94 2.61 17.22 -3.21
CA PRO A 94 2.13 18.56 -2.84
C PRO A 94 2.27 18.91 -1.36
N PHE A 95 2.56 17.93 -0.49
CA PHE A 95 2.66 18.10 0.97
C PHE A 95 4.11 18.10 1.48
N LEU A 96 5.10 17.91 0.60
CA LEU A 96 6.54 17.91 0.88
C LEU A 96 7.17 19.24 0.44
#